data_AF-A0A8T7CP26-F1
#
_entry.id   AF-A0A8T7CP26-F1
#
_cell.length_a   1.000
_cell.length_b   1.000
_cell.length_c   1.000
_cell.angle_alpha   90.00
_cell.angle_beta   90.00
_cell.angle_gamma   90.00
#
_symmetry.space_group_name_H-M   'P 1'
#
loop_
_entity.id
_entity.type
_entity.pdbx_description
1 polymer ?
#
loop_
_entity_poly.entity_id
_entity_poly.type
_entity_poly.pdbx_seq_one_letter_code
_entity_poly.pdbx_strand_id
1 'polypeptide(L)'
;TELAPPLQPVVVQDNPGIEPRAFQLLNPSNFAMNDLSQRLLKSRQYRILSHVAWRQPTVELANSRAVHVHDELMQEEDLVPASNRPLVEQTEITKRFDGTVTVSLSRYLHLKTDITYYNPEVYLAEQIAQQAIDAPNIEHFKLVESRRMRSKEVHYIDHPYFGIIALITPYQRKGELANSQPAR
;
A
#
# COMPACT_ATOMS: atom_id res chain seq x y z
N THR A 1 -3.63 -24.22 -11.82
CA THR A 1 -3.12 -23.03 -12.53
C THR A 1 -2.33 -22.22 -11.54
N GLU A 2 -1.02 -22.13 -11.73
CA GLU A 2 -0.14 -21.31 -10.89
C GLU A 2 -0.52 -19.84 -11.09
N LEU A 3 -0.86 -19.14 -10.01
CA LEU A 3 -1.16 -17.71 -10.07
C LEU A 3 0.14 -16.96 -10.43
N ALA A 4 0.06 -16.02 -11.37
CA ALA A 4 1.23 -15.20 -11.70
C ALA A 4 1.80 -14.53 -10.44
N PRO A 5 3.14 -14.44 -10.30
CA PRO A 5 3.74 -13.86 -9.11
C PRO A 5 3.29 -12.40 -8.93
N PRO A 6 3.12 -11.94 -7.67
CA PRO A 6 2.78 -10.57 -7.38
C PRO A 6 3.76 -9.59 -8.03
N LEU A 7 3.22 -8.47 -8.52
CA LEU A 7 4.00 -7.38 -9.07
C LEU A 7 4.64 -6.58 -7.95
N GLN A 8 5.94 -6.34 -8.05
CA GLN A 8 6.61 -5.32 -7.25
C GLN A 8 6.31 -3.94 -7.87
N PRO A 9 5.71 -2.99 -7.13
CA PRO A 9 5.55 -1.63 -7.60
C PRO A 9 6.88 -1.01 -8.00
N VAL A 10 6.90 -0.28 -9.10
CA VAL A 10 8.13 0.41 -9.53
C VAL A 10 8.20 1.77 -8.85
N VAL A 11 9.22 1.97 -8.02
CA VAL A 11 9.55 3.27 -7.42
C VAL A 11 10.16 4.15 -8.52
N VAL A 12 9.33 4.95 -9.19
CA VAL A 12 9.80 5.95 -10.17
C VAL A 12 9.11 7.25 -9.86
N GLN A 13 9.89 8.32 -9.62
CA GLN A 13 9.33 9.67 -9.47
C GLN A 13 8.49 10.00 -10.71
N ASP A 14 7.25 10.43 -10.48
CA ASP A 14 6.30 10.81 -11.52
C ASP A 14 6.85 12.06 -12.24
N ASN A 15 7.65 11.85 -13.28
CA ASN A 15 8.35 12.92 -13.99
C ASN A 15 7.41 13.54 -15.04
N PRO A 16 7.16 14.87 -14.98
CA PRO A 16 6.34 15.54 -15.98
C PRO A 16 6.97 15.37 -17.37
N GLY A 17 6.26 14.67 -18.26
CA GLY A 17 6.69 14.39 -19.64
C GLY A 17 6.95 12.92 -19.96
N ILE A 18 6.97 12.03 -18.97
CA ILE A 18 7.05 10.57 -19.19
C ILE A 18 5.64 9.98 -19.13
N GLU A 19 5.30 9.14 -20.11
CA GLU A 19 4.02 8.42 -20.11
C GLU A 19 3.88 7.53 -18.85
N PRO A 20 2.73 7.57 -18.16
CA PRO A 20 2.51 6.78 -16.95
C PRO A 20 2.66 5.29 -17.23
N ARG A 21 3.50 4.62 -16.44
CA ARG A 21 3.67 3.16 -16.48
C ARG A 21 2.66 2.50 -15.55
N ALA A 22 2.20 1.32 -15.96
CA ALA A 22 1.37 0.49 -15.08
C ALA A 22 2.18 0.05 -13.85
N PHE A 23 1.52 0.01 -12.70
CA PHE A 23 2.09 -0.39 -11.41
C PHE A 23 3.26 0.50 -10.92
N GLN A 24 3.31 1.75 -11.40
CA GLN A 24 4.24 2.76 -10.94
C GLN A 24 3.68 3.47 -9.71
N LEU A 25 4.48 3.58 -8.65
CA LEU A 25 4.16 4.41 -7.50
C LEU A 25 4.04 5.89 -7.91
N LEU A 26 3.13 6.61 -7.28
CA LEU A 26 2.98 8.05 -7.47
C LEU A 26 3.94 8.81 -6.55
N ASN A 27 4.29 10.03 -6.95
CA ASN A 27 4.92 10.96 -6.02
C ASN A 27 3.94 11.25 -4.86
N PRO A 28 4.39 11.27 -3.58
CA PRO A 28 3.53 11.55 -2.44
C PRO A 28 2.72 12.85 -2.53
N SER A 29 3.26 13.88 -3.18
CA SER A 29 2.52 15.13 -3.45
C SER A 29 1.25 14.93 -4.29
N ASN A 30 1.18 13.83 -5.05
CA ASN A 30 0.04 13.46 -5.90
C ASN A 30 -0.93 12.48 -5.21
N PHE A 31 -0.71 12.10 -3.95
CA PHE A 31 -1.62 11.20 -3.24
C PHE A 31 -2.94 11.90 -2.92
N ALA A 32 -4.05 11.26 -3.30
CA ALA A 32 -5.39 11.81 -3.09
C ALA A 32 -5.81 11.88 -1.60
N MET A 33 -5.13 11.15 -0.72
CA MET A 33 -5.47 11.05 0.71
C MET A 33 -4.48 11.78 1.65
N ASN A 34 -3.71 12.74 1.13
CA ASN A 34 -2.75 13.50 1.95
C ASN A 34 -3.39 14.17 3.17
N ASP A 35 -4.55 14.82 3.02
CA ASP A 35 -5.22 15.48 4.15
C ASP A 35 -5.69 14.48 5.22
N LEU A 36 -6.12 13.28 4.81
CA LEU A 36 -6.48 12.22 5.75
C LEU A 36 -5.25 11.70 6.48
N SER A 37 -4.16 11.42 5.74
CA SER A 37 -2.88 10.99 6.30
C SER A 37 -2.35 11.99 7.32
N GLN A 38 -2.35 13.29 7.00
CA GLN A 38 -1.92 14.35 7.92
C GLN A 38 -2.76 14.42 9.21
N ARG A 39 -4.07 14.17 9.13
CA ARG A 39 -4.93 14.10 10.32
C ARG A 39 -4.62 12.88 11.18
N LEU A 40 -4.35 11.73 10.55
CA LEU A 40 -3.96 10.50 11.25
C LEU A 40 -2.60 10.65 11.94
N LEU A 41 -1.61 11.25 11.27
CA LEU A 41 -0.29 11.54 11.84
C LEU A 41 -0.35 12.48 13.05
N LYS A 42 -1.29 13.43 13.07
CA LYS A 42 -1.50 14.33 14.21
C LYS A 42 -2.24 13.67 15.37
N SER A 43 -2.86 12.51 15.16
CA SER A 43 -3.55 11.76 16.20
C SER A 43 -2.60 10.82 16.91
N ARG A 44 -2.68 10.76 18.24
CA ARG A 44 -1.94 9.77 19.04
C ARG A 44 -2.57 8.38 19.02
N GLN A 45 -3.76 8.23 18.44
CA GLN A 45 -4.51 6.97 18.43
C GLN A 45 -4.13 6.05 17.28
N TYR A 46 -3.46 6.58 16.27
CA TYR A 46 -3.14 5.85 15.05
C TYR A 46 -1.65 5.88 14.79
N ARG A 47 -1.13 4.76 14.29
CA ARG A 47 0.22 4.68 13.72
C ARG A 47 0.07 4.32 12.25
N ILE A 48 0.55 5.17 11.35
CA ILE A 48 0.58 4.86 9.92
C ILE A 48 1.68 3.82 9.71
N LEU A 49 1.32 2.67 9.12
CA LEU A 49 2.28 1.63 8.73
C LEU A 49 2.83 1.89 7.33
N SER A 50 1.99 2.37 6.41
CA SER A 50 2.38 2.79 5.06
C SER A 50 1.29 3.68 4.46
N HIS A 51 1.68 4.62 3.62
CA HIS A 51 0.79 5.42 2.78
C HIS A 51 1.39 5.49 1.38
N VAL A 52 0.80 4.75 0.45
CA VAL A 52 1.28 4.62 -0.93
C VAL A 52 0.12 4.78 -1.91
N ALA A 53 0.43 5.23 -3.12
CA ALA A 53 -0.49 5.21 -4.24
C ALA A 53 0.24 4.80 -5.52
N TRP A 54 -0.46 4.14 -6.43
CA TRP A 54 0.07 3.76 -7.74
C TRP A 54 -1.03 3.82 -8.80
N ARG A 55 -0.62 3.85 -10.07
CA ARG A 55 -1.54 3.70 -11.21
C ARG A 55 -1.51 2.26 -11.71
N GLN A 56 -2.65 1.70 -12.08
CA GLN A 56 -2.72 0.40 -12.74
C GLN A 56 -3.90 0.35 -13.72
N PRO A 57 -3.79 -0.42 -14.82
CA PRO A 57 -4.95 -0.76 -15.64
C PRO A 57 -5.92 -1.60 -14.81
N THR A 58 -7.22 -1.34 -14.96
CA THR A 58 -8.23 -2.17 -14.29
C THR A 58 -8.79 -3.17 -15.29
N VAL A 59 -8.71 -4.45 -14.95
CA VAL A 59 -9.14 -5.58 -15.79
C VAL A 59 -9.99 -6.55 -14.99
N GLU A 60 -10.61 -7.52 -15.67
CA GLU A 60 -11.35 -8.59 -15.00
C GLU A 60 -10.45 -9.42 -14.07
N LEU A 61 -11.04 -10.04 -13.05
CA LEU A 61 -10.31 -10.80 -12.03
C LEU A 61 -9.36 -11.86 -12.62
N ALA A 62 -9.79 -12.57 -13.68
CA ALA A 62 -8.98 -13.59 -14.35
C ALA A 62 -7.68 -13.05 -14.95
N ASN A 63 -7.65 -11.77 -15.31
CA ASN A 63 -6.49 -11.08 -15.89
C ASN A 63 -5.82 -10.12 -14.91
N SER A 64 -6.40 -9.97 -13.71
CA SER A 64 -5.88 -9.08 -12.68
C SER A 64 -4.59 -9.63 -12.09
N ARG A 65 -3.76 -8.73 -11.57
CA ARG A 65 -2.49 -9.09 -10.95
C ARG A 65 -2.47 -8.56 -9.52
N ALA A 66 -2.02 -9.41 -8.61
CA ALA A 66 -1.69 -8.99 -7.26
C ALA A 66 -0.51 -8.00 -7.31
N VAL A 67 -0.62 -6.93 -6.55
CA VAL A 67 0.45 -5.97 -6.30
C VAL A 67 1.01 -6.27 -4.92
N HIS A 68 2.31 -6.51 -4.84
CA HIS A 68 3.00 -6.71 -3.58
C HIS A 68 3.08 -5.38 -2.83
N VAL A 69 2.68 -5.36 -1.57
CA VAL A 69 2.76 -4.19 -0.70
C VAL A 69 3.47 -4.55 0.59
N HIS A 70 4.44 -3.72 0.97
CA HIS A 70 5.26 -3.91 2.15
C HIS A 70 5.71 -2.56 2.70
N ASP A 71 6.32 -2.57 3.87
CA ASP A 71 6.74 -1.40 4.64
C ASP A 71 7.79 -0.53 3.94
N GLU A 72 8.67 -1.13 3.15
CA GLU A 72 9.70 -0.39 2.41
C GLU A 72 9.17 0.40 1.19
N LEU A 73 7.89 0.25 0.82
CA LEU A 73 7.31 1.05 -0.27
C LEU A 73 7.11 2.53 0.10
N MET A 74 7.24 2.87 1.37
CA MET A 74 7.21 4.24 1.88
C MET A 74 8.63 4.66 2.27
N GLN A 75 9.15 5.74 1.70
CA GLN A 75 10.47 6.25 2.09
C GLN A 75 10.32 7.06 3.38
N GLU A 76 11.19 6.85 4.36
CA GLU A 76 11.15 7.55 5.66
C GLU A 76 11.24 9.09 5.52
N GLU A 77 11.82 9.55 4.41
CA GLU A 77 11.85 10.95 3.98
C GLU A 77 10.46 11.61 3.87
N ASP A 78 9.42 10.82 3.61
CA ASP A 78 8.06 11.31 3.41
C ASP A 78 7.29 11.54 4.73
N LEU A 79 7.80 11.04 5.86
CA LEU A 79 7.10 11.05 7.16
C LEU A 79 7.65 12.06 8.17
N VAL A 80 8.94 12.39 8.10
CA VAL A 80 9.63 13.18 9.13
C VAL A 80 10.58 14.20 8.49
N PRO A 81 10.43 15.52 8.76
CA PRO A 81 11.44 16.51 8.37
C PRO A 81 12.80 16.11 8.93
N ALA A 82 13.88 16.26 8.13
CA ALA A 82 15.23 15.83 8.50
C ALA A 82 15.69 16.35 9.88
N SER A 83 15.19 17.52 10.31
CA SER A 83 15.44 18.14 11.60
C SER A 83 14.90 17.37 12.82
N ASN A 84 13.93 16.48 12.62
CA ASN A 84 13.25 15.73 13.67
C ASN A 84 13.57 14.23 13.64
N ARG A 85 14.55 13.79 12.85
CA ARG A 85 14.98 12.39 12.87
C ARG A 85 15.76 12.12 14.15
N PRO A 86 15.30 11.22 15.04
CA PRO A 86 16.10 10.82 16.19
C PRO A 86 17.40 10.16 15.70
N LEU A 87 18.52 10.51 16.36
CA LEU A 87 19.88 10.11 16.00
C LEU A 87 20.22 8.63 16.34
N VAL A 88 19.23 7.74 16.27
CA VAL A 88 19.41 6.31 16.53
C VAL A 88 19.21 5.56 15.22
N GLU A 89 20.29 5.44 14.47
CA GLU A 89 20.42 4.54 13.34
C GLU A 89 21.16 3.26 13.81
N GLN A 90 20.80 2.13 13.19
CA GLN A 90 21.49 0.82 13.21
C GLN A 90 21.05 -0.19 14.28
N THR A 91 19.78 -0.61 14.27
CA THR A 91 19.46 -2.02 14.58
C THR A 91 18.07 -2.38 14.06
N GLU A 92 18.02 -3.35 13.14
CA GLU A 92 16.85 -4.14 12.76
C GLU A 92 15.77 -3.43 11.90
N ILE A 93 15.77 -3.70 10.59
CA ILE A 93 14.60 -3.49 9.73
C ILE A 93 13.50 -4.42 10.26
N THR A 94 12.69 -3.96 11.22
CA THR A 94 11.56 -4.75 11.70
C THR A 94 10.51 -4.73 10.59
N LYS A 95 10.48 -5.76 9.74
CA LYS A 95 9.43 -5.97 8.75
C LYS A 95 8.07 -5.79 9.43
N ARG A 96 7.35 -4.70 9.15
CA ARG A 96 6.12 -4.36 9.89
C ARG A 96 4.90 -4.99 9.26
N PHE A 97 4.86 -5.08 7.94
CA PHE A 97 3.81 -5.79 7.23
C PHE A 97 4.28 -6.20 5.84
N ASP A 98 3.58 -7.17 5.27
CA ASP A 98 3.83 -7.69 3.92
C ASP A 98 2.57 -8.36 3.40
N GLY A 99 2.35 -8.27 2.10
CA GLY A 99 1.28 -9.01 1.47
C GLY A 99 0.91 -8.44 0.11
N THR A 100 -0.34 -8.65 -0.28
CA THR A 100 -0.80 -8.31 -1.62
C THR A 100 -2.12 -7.59 -1.63
N VAL A 101 -2.27 -6.76 -2.66
CA VAL A 101 -3.52 -6.07 -3.00
C VAL A 101 -3.84 -6.35 -4.46
N THR A 102 -5.06 -6.81 -4.73
CA THR A 102 -5.55 -7.04 -6.08
C THR A 102 -6.76 -6.15 -6.35
N VAL A 103 -6.70 -5.40 -7.45
CA VAL A 103 -7.84 -4.63 -7.96
C VAL A 103 -8.37 -5.30 -9.21
N SER A 104 -9.69 -5.44 -9.30
CA SER A 104 -10.36 -5.98 -10.50
C SER A 104 -11.67 -5.27 -10.77
N LEU A 105 -12.08 -5.22 -12.04
CA LEU A 105 -13.34 -4.63 -12.48
C LEU A 105 -14.12 -5.63 -13.30
N SER A 106 -15.33 -5.93 -12.83
CA SER A 106 -16.36 -6.66 -13.58
C SER A 106 -17.63 -5.80 -13.60
N ARG A 107 -18.77 -6.31 -13.11
CA ARG A 107 -19.96 -5.48 -12.82
C ARG A 107 -19.65 -4.43 -11.75
N TYR A 108 -18.73 -4.73 -10.84
CA TYR A 108 -18.29 -3.81 -9.79
C TYR A 108 -16.77 -3.77 -9.70
N LEU A 109 -16.25 -2.71 -9.09
CA LEU A 109 -14.87 -2.62 -8.69
C LEU A 109 -14.66 -3.43 -7.42
N HIS A 110 -13.66 -4.29 -7.40
CA HIS A 110 -13.30 -5.11 -6.25
C HIS A 110 -11.86 -4.82 -5.81
N LEU A 111 -11.69 -4.72 -4.50
CA LEU A 111 -10.39 -4.68 -3.83
C LEU A 111 -10.28 -5.95 -2.98
N LYS A 112 -9.30 -6.79 -3.30
CA LYS A 112 -8.91 -7.93 -2.47
C LYS A 112 -7.60 -7.62 -1.77
N THR A 113 -7.53 -7.89 -0.49
CA THR A 113 -6.34 -7.73 0.35
C THR A 113 -5.97 -9.08 0.95
N ASP A 114 -4.68 -9.33 1.05
CA ASP A 114 -4.09 -10.42 1.82
C ASP A 114 -2.82 -9.86 2.45
N ILE A 115 -2.96 -9.28 3.65
CA ILE A 115 -1.91 -8.54 4.33
C ILE A 115 -1.61 -9.21 5.66
N THR A 116 -0.33 -9.42 5.94
CA THR A 116 0.19 -9.87 7.23
C THR A 116 0.84 -8.69 7.93
N TYR A 117 0.40 -8.39 9.14
CA TYR A 117 1.02 -7.43 10.05
C TYR A 117 1.84 -8.17 11.10
N TYR A 118 3.07 -7.71 11.32
CA TYR A 118 4.01 -8.24 12.32
C TYR A 118 4.17 -7.20 13.44
N ASN A 119 3.91 -7.60 14.67
CA ASN A 119 4.06 -6.68 15.81
C ASN A 119 5.54 -6.56 16.22
N PRO A 120 6.20 -5.40 16.04
CA PRO A 120 7.61 -5.24 16.38
C PRO A 120 7.89 -5.29 17.89
N GLU A 121 6.90 -5.01 18.75
CA GLU A 121 7.07 -5.12 20.21
C GLU A 121 7.15 -6.59 20.64
N VAL A 122 6.45 -7.48 19.94
CA VAL A 122 6.58 -8.94 20.09
C VAL A 122 7.93 -9.39 19.52
N TYR A 123 8.31 -8.90 18.34
CA TYR A 123 9.60 -9.22 17.70
C TYR A 123 10.82 -8.85 18.56
N LEU A 124 10.83 -7.67 19.19
CA LEU A 124 11.95 -7.25 20.04
C LEU A 124 12.00 -8.05 21.35
N ALA A 125 10.85 -8.35 21.96
CA ALA A 125 10.78 -9.22 23.13
C ALA A 125 11.29 -10.64 22.80
N GLU A 126 11.03 -11.11 21.58
CA GLU A 126 11.55 -12.38 21.08
C GLU A 126 13.04 -12.35 20.82
N GLN A 127 13.63 -11.30 20.24
CA GLN A 127 15.08 -11.21 20.06
C GLN A 127 15.85 -11.20 21.38
N ILE A 128 15.28 -10.57 22.41
CA ILE A 128 15.81 -10.66 23.77
C ILE A 128 15.69 -12.10 24.31
N ALA A 129 14.63 -12.82 23.95
CA ALA A 129 14.41 -14.22 24.33
C ALA A 129 15.18 -15.26 23.46
N GLN A 130 15.68 -14.89 22.27
CA GLN A 130 16.38 -15.74 21.30
C GLN A 130 17.78 -16.22 21.75
N GLN A 131 18.15 -16.00 23.02
CA GLN A 131 19.21 -16.78 23.68
C GLN A 131 18.72 -18.16 24.18
N ALA A 132 17.44 -18.50 24.00
CA ALA A 132 16.84 -19.79 24.35
C ALA A 132 16.46 -20.61 23.10
N ILE A 133 16.62 -21.93 23.19
CA ILE A 133 16.53 -22.92 22.10
C ILE A 133 15.08 -23.09 21.54
N ASP A 134 14.07 -22.54 22.24
CA ASP A 134 12.65 -22.57 21.86
C ASP A 134 12.18 -21.17 21.39
N ALA A 135 12.48 -20.80 20.14
CA ALA A 135 12.08 -19.51 19.59
C ALA A 135 10.55 -19.35 19.60
N PRO A 136 9.99 -18.24 20.14
CA PRO A 136 8.54 -18.05 20.18
C PRO A 136 7.94 -17.89 18.78
N ASN A 137 6.67 -18.25 18.66
CA ASN A 137 5.89 -18.03 17.45
C ASN A 137 5.60 -16.53 17.29
N ILE A 138 6.19 -15.89 16.27
CA ILE A 138 5.92 -14.49 15.92
C ILE A 138 4.42 -14.31 15.75
N GLU A 139 3.79 -13.60 16.68
CA GLU A 139 2.37 -13.26 16.57
C GLU A 139 2.19 -12.34 15.36
N HIS A 140 1.52 -12.88 14.35
CA HIS A 140 1.22 -12.17 13.11
C HIS A 140 -0.30 -12.12 12.91
N PHE A 141 -0.76 -11.00 12.39
CA PHE A 141 -2.18 -10.75 12.18
C PHE A 141 -2.46 -10.68 10.69
N LYS A 142 -3.42 -11.48 10.21
CA LYS A 142 -3.78 -11.52 8.79
C LYS A 142 -5.10 -10.83 8.53
N LEU A 143 -5.13 -10.00 7.49
CA LEU A 143 -6.32 -9.40 6.93
C LEU A 143 -6.46 -9.91 5.50
N VAL A 144 -7.36 -10.89 5.33
CA VAL A 144 -7.74 -11.44 4.02
C VAL A 144 -9.20 -11.06 3.76
N GLU A 145 -9.42 -10.02 2.96
CA GLU A 145 -10.77 -9.53 2.66
C GLU A 145 -10.94 -9.26 1.16
N SER A 146 -12.16 -9.45 0.66
CA SER A 146 -12.56 -9.03 -0.68
C SER A 146 -13.78 -8.12 -0.57
N ARG A 147 -13.62 -6.87 -1.00
CA ARG A 147 -14.64 -5.84 -0.83
C ARG A 147 -15.04 -5.23 -2.17
N ARG A 148 -16.36 -5.01 -2.33
CA ARG A 148 -16.88 -4.18 -3.42
C ARG A 148 -16.62 -2.71 -3.11
N MET A 149 -15.96 -2.03 -4.02
CA MET A 149 -15.60 -0.62 -3.94
C MET A 149 -16.54 0.23 -4.79
N ARG A 150 -16.76 1.47 -4.35
CA ARG A 150 -17.34 2.53 -5.17
C ARG A 150 -16.22 3.48 -5.58
N SER A 151 -16.21 3.84 -6.86
CA SER A 151 -15.18 4.74 -7.37
C SER A 151 -15.29 6.11 -6.72
N LYS A 152 -14.14 6.71 -6.37
CA LYS A 152 -14.02 8.01 -5.69
C LYS A 152 -14.57 8.05 -4.26
N GLU A 153 -14.90 6.90 -3.67
CA GLU A 153 -15.29 6.79 -2.27
C GLU A 153 -14.17 6.16 -1.44
N VAL A 154 -14.02 6.64 -0.20
CA VAL A 154 -13.09 6.07 0.78
C VAL A 154 -13.75 4.85 1.42
N HIS A 155 -13.03 3.75 1.44
CA HIS A 155 -13.44 2.53 2.14
C HIS A 155 -12.45 2.17 3.24
N TYR A 156 -12.99 1.61 4.32
CA TYR A 156 -12.26 1.09 5.47
C TYR A 156 -12.39 -0.44 5.47
N ILE A 157 -11.26 -1.10 5.71
CA ILE A 157 -11.16 -2.54 5.86
C ILE A 157 -10.42 -2.78 7.18
N ASP A 158 -11.17 -3.18 8.20
CA ASP A 158 -10.68 -3.17 9.58
C ASP A 158 -10.37 -4.59 10.07
N HIS A 159 -9.25 -4.72 10.75
CA HIS A 159 -8.89 -5.85 11.59
C HIS A 159 -8.67 -5.33 13.02
N PRO A 160 -8.91 -6.12 14.08
CA PRO A 160 -8.75 -5.64 15.47
C PRO A 160 -7.39 -5.02 15.81
N TYR A 161 -6.34 -5.43 15.08
CA TYR A 161 -4.95 -5.00 15.30
C TYR A 161 -4.44 -3.97 14.26
N PHE A 162 -5.06 -3.86 13.09
CA PHE A 162 -4.66 -2.92 12.04
C PHE A 162 -5.81 -2.71 11.03
N GLY A 163 -5.75 -1.66 10.22
CA GLY A 163 -6.78 -1.41 9.21
C GLY A 163 -6.18 -0.87 7.92
N ILE A 164 -6.96 -0.96 6.84
CA ILE A 164 -6.62 -0.42 5.52
C ILE A 164 -7.66 0.64 5.17
N ILE A 165 -7.18 1.81 4.78
CA ILE A 165 -7.99 2.87 4.18
C ILE A 165 -7.66 2.91 2.70
N ALA A 166 -8.65 2.72 1.85
CA ALA A 166 -8.46 2.63 0.40
C ALA A 166 -9.39 3.56 -0.36
N LEU A 167 -8.84 4.17 -1.42
CA LEU A 167 -9.54 5.01 -2.38
C LEU A 167 -9.09 4.63 -3.79
N ILE A 168 -10.04 4.45 -4.71
CA ILE A 168 -9.75 4.17 -6.11
C ILE A 168 -10.43 5.23 -6.99
N THR A 169 -9.63 6.01 -7.69
CA THR A 169 -10.08 7.07 -8.60
C THR A 169 -9.74 6.73 -10.05
N PRO A 170 -10.62 6.99 -11.03
CA PRO A 170 -10.28 6.81 -12.43
C PRO A 170 -9.15 7.75 -12.83
N TYR A 171 -8.20 7.24 -13.61
CA TYR A 171 -7.14 8.03 -14.23
C TYR A 171 -7.28 7.93 -15.75
N GLN A 172 -7.39 9.07 -16.42
CA GLN A 172 -7.49 9.15 -17.88
C GLN A 172 -6.09 9.42 -18.44
N ARG A 173 -5.59 8.56 -19.33
CA ARG A 173 -4.28 8.80 -19.95
C ARG A 173 -4.43 9.95 -20.95
N LYS A 174 -3.51 10.91 -20.94
CA LYS A 174 -3.57 12.10 -21.82
C LYS A 174 -3.72 11.74 -23.32
N GLY A 175 -3.17 10.60 -23.75
CA GLY A 175 -3.34 10.07 -25.11
C GLY A 175 -4.75 9.54 -25.47
N GLU A 176 -5.60 9.21 -24.51
CA GLU A 176 -6.98 8.75 -24.77
C GLU A 176 -7.93 9.91 -25.10
N LEU A 177 -7.64 11.13 -24.62
CA LEU A 177 -8.41 12.34 -24.94
C LEU A 177 -8.32 12.72 -26.43
N ALA A 178 -7.23 12.35 -27.11
CA ALA A 178 -7.05 12.63 -28.53
C ALA A 178 -7.90 11.73 -29.44
N ASN A 179 -8.24 10.51 -28.98
CA ASN A 179 -9.00 9.52 -29.76
C ASN A 179 -10.50 9.47 -29.41
N SER A 180 -10.96 10.26 -28.43
CA SER A 180 -12.35 10.28 -27.96
C SER A 180 -13.15 11.48 -28.48
N GLN A 181 -12.59 12.31 -29.37
CA GLN A 181 -13.38 13.28 -30.14
C GLN A 181 -14.10 12.54 -31.27
N PRO A 182 -15.45 12.60 -31.34
CA PRO A 182 -16.17 12.04 -32.48
C PRO A 182 -15.77 12.82 -33.74
N ALA A 183 -15.56 12.09 -34.84
CA ALA A 183 -15.42 12.68 -36.17
C ALA A 183 -16.62 13.60 -36.42
N ARG A 184 -16.34 14.85 -36.79
CA ARG A 184 -17.35 15.84 -37.18
C ARG A 184 -18.12 15.39 -38.42
#